data_AF-A0A8J7B5Q4-F1
#
_entry.id   AF-A0A8J7B5Q4-F1
#
_cell.length_a   1.000
_cell.length_b   1.000
_cell.length_c   1.000
_cell.angle_alpha   90.00
_cell.angle_beta   90.00
_cell.angle_gamma   90.00
#
_symmetry.space_group_name_H-M   'P 1'
#
loop_
_entity.id
_entity.type
_entity.pdbx_description
1 polymer ?
#
loop_
_entity_poly.entity_id
_entity_poly.type
_entity_poly.pdbx_seq_one_letter_code
_entity_poly.pdbx_strand_id
1 'polypeptide(L)'
;MFAAAVSDRPQEASDLVPFWMFPIPGGAKIERHVPNYPLSRDGERLEALKRSLAVYRMVFGQNRQEDLVAYLLNYLSPADIEQVTKELRIDLEPPGLVDTASRIHG
;
A
#
# COMPACT_ATOMS: atom_id res chain seq x y z
N MET A 1 -20.19 -3.85 -13.47
CA MET A 1 -18.80 -3.65 -13.01
C MET A 1 -18.63 -4.13 -11.58
N PHE A 2 -19.38 -3.61 -10.59
CA PHE A 2 -19.28 -4.04 -9.19
C PHE A 2 -19.74 -5.49 -8.93
N ALA A 3 -20.84 -5.95 -9.55
CA ALA A 3 -21.30 -7.33 -9.38
C ALA A 3 -20.28 -8.38 -9.85
N ALA A 4 -19.62 -8.13 -10.99
CA ALA A 4 -18.54 -9.00 -11.48
C ALA A 4 -17.33 -9.03 -10.53
N ALA A 5 -16.96 -7.88 -9.95
CA ALA A 5 -15.89 -7.80 -8.96
C ALA A 5 -16.19 -8.63 -7.69
N VAL A 6 -17.45 -8.65 -7.26
CA VAL A 6 -17.91 -9.43 -6.12
C VAL A 6 -17.89 -10.93 -6.43
N SER A 7 -18.30 -11.33 -7.63
CA SER A 7 -18.27 -12.73 -8.06
C SER A 7 -16.86 -13.30 -8.24
N ASP A 8 -15.91 -12.48 -8.70
CA ASP A 8 -14.51 -12.89 -8.93
C ASP A 8 -13.63 -12.81 -7.67
N ARG A 9 -14.17 -12.33 -6.54
CA ARG A 9 -13.41 -12.18 -5.29
C ARG A 9 -13.05 -13.56 -4.72
N PRO A 10 -11.76 -13.86 -4.45
CA PRO A 10 -11.37 -15.07 -3.75
C PRO A 10 -12.00 -15.14 -2.36
N GLN A 11 -12.41 -16.33 -1.93
CA GLN A 11 -13.09 -16.52 -0.64
C GLN A 11 -12.21 -16.12 0.56
N GLU A 12 -10.88 -16.17 0.40
CA GLU A 12 -9.90 -15.77 1.41
C GLU A 12 -9.46 -14.29 1.30
N ALA A 13 -9.95 -13.56 0.31
CA ALA A 13 -9.58 -12.16 0.13
C ALA A 13 -10.26 -11.27 1.19
N SER A 14 -9.52 -10.28 1.70
CA SER A 14 -10.03 -9.26 2.66
C SER A 14 -11.17 -8.41 2.07
N ASP A 15 -12.00 -7.82 2.93
CA ASP A 15 -13.04 -6.84 2.53
C ASP A 15 -12.45 -5.53 1.97
N LEU A 16 -11.15 -5.31 2.12
CA LEU A 16 -10.44 -4.11 1.64
C LEU A 16 -10.00 -4.19 0.18
N VAL A 17 -10.62 -5.04 -0.65
CA VAL A 17 -10.29 -5.12 -2.09
C VAL A 17 -10.98 -3.99 -2.86
N PRO A 18 -10.22 -3.05 -3.46
CA PRO A 18 -10.82 -1.95 -4.19
C PRO A 18 -11.41 -2.40 -5.53
N PHE A 19 -12.72 -2.25 -5.71
CA PHE A 19 -13.41 -2.66 -6.96
C PHE A 19 -13.03 -1.83 -8.20
N TRP A 20 -12.36 -0.69 -8.03
CA TRP A 20 -11.84 0.13 -9.13
C TRP A 20 -10.48 -0.36 -9.66
N MET A 21 -9.84 -1.31 -8.97
CA MET A 21 -8.69 -2.02 -9.50
C MET A 21 -9.16 -3.40 -9.94
N PHE A 22 -9.15 -3.63 -11.25
CA PHE A 22 -9.58 -4.91 -11.84
C PHE A 22 -8.35 -5.62 -12.43
N PRO A 23 -7.52 -6.27 -11.60
CA PRO A 23 -6.34 -6.98 -12.08
C PRO A 23 -6.78 -8.25 -12.83
N ILE A 24 -7.00 -8.13 -14.12
CA ILE A 24 -7.22 -9.28 -15.00
C ILE A 24 -5.90 -10.06 -15.19
N PRO A 25 -5.90 -11.40 -15.19
CA PRO A 25 -4.77 -12.19 -15.66
C PRO A 25 -4.38 -11.75 -17.09
N GLY A 26 -3.14 -11.34 -17.30
CA GLY A 26 -2.71 -10.71 -18.56
C GLY A 26 -3.22 -9.27 -18.78
N GLY A 27 -3.67 -8.62 -17.70
CA GLY A 27 -4.19 -7.26 -17.72
C GLY A 27 -3.20 -6.19 -18.14
N ALA A 28 -3.75 -5.04 -18.54
CA ALA A 28 -2.94 -3.88 -18.91
C ALA A 28 -2.17 -3.35 -17.70
N LYS A 29 -0.85 -3.26 -17.85
CA LYS A 29 0.07 -2.64 -16.88
C LYS A 29 0.86 -1.56 -17.60
N ILE A 30 1.20 -0.51 -16.86
CA ILE A 30 2.14 0.50 -17.36
C ILE A 30 3.55 0.08 -16.96
N GLU A 31 4.29 -0.43 -17.92
CA GLU A 31 5.73 -0.64 -17.79
C GLU A 31 6.48 0.65 -18.10
N ARG A 32 7.51 0.96 -17.32
CA ARG A 32 8.34 2.14 -17.50
C ARG A 32 9.79 1.72 -17.49
N HIS A 33 10.51 2.01 -18.57
CA HIS A 33 11.93 1.75 -18.68
C HIS A 33 12.72 3.00 -18.33
N VAL A 34 13.76 2.84 -17.52
CA VAL A 34 14.75 3.88 -17.25
C VAL A 34 16.11 3.36 -17.72
N PRO A 35 16.68 3.91 -18.81
CA PRO A 35 17.97 3.46 -19.30
C PRO A 35 19.08 3.69 -18.26
N ASN A 36 19.85 2.65 -17.97
CA ASN A 36 20.98 2.72 -17.02
C ASN A 36 22.31 2.80 -17.77
N TYR A 37 22.59 3.94 -18.41
CA TYR A 37 23.83 4.16 -19.14
C TYR A 37 24.99 4.54 -18.20
N PRO A 38 26.23 4.09 -18.47
CA PRO A 38 27.40 4.56 -17.75
C PRO A 38 27.48 6.09 -17.75
N LEU A 39 27.75 6.69 -16.59
CA LEU A 39 27.81 8.15 -16.38
C LEU A 39 26.47 8.90 -16.55
N SER A 40 25.35 8.21 -16.81
CA SER A 40 24.03 8.85 -16.80
C SER A 40 23.56 9.16 -15.37
N ARG A 41 22.73 10.20 -15.24
CA ARG A 41 22.05 10.59 -13.99
C ARG A 41 20.59 10.16 -13.95
N ASP A 42 20.13 9.36 -14.91
CA ASP A 42 18.70 9.03 -15.05
C ASP A 42 18.16 8.23 -13.85
N GLY A 43 18.99 7.36 -13.25
CA GLY A 43 18.64 6.70 -11.98
C GLY A 43 18.45 7.71 -10.83
N GLU A 44 19.39 8.64 -10.64
CA GLU A 44 19.27 9.69 -9.62
C GLU A 44 18.03 10.55 -9.83
N ARG A 45 17.74 10.91 -11.09
CA ARG A 45 16.57 11.70 -11.48
C ARG A 45 15.27 10.96 -11.21
N LEU A 46 15.21 9.67 -11.51
CA LEU A 46 14.04 8.84 -11.21
C LEU A 46 13.75 8.84 -9.71
N GLU A 47 14.78 8.62 -8.88
CA GLU A 47 14.61 8.60 -7.43
C GLU A 47 14.19 9.98 -6.88
N ALA A 48 14.73 11.07 -7.41
CA ALA A 48 14.28 12.42 -7.07
C ALA A 48 12.83 12.68 -7.49
N LEU A 49 12.41 12.19 -8.67
CA LEU A 49 11.04 12.31 -9.17
C LEU A 49 10.06 11.55 -8.28
N LYS A 50 10.39 10.31 -7.88
CA LYS A 50 9.56 9.51 -6.96
C LYS A 50 9.35 10.22 -5.63
N ARG A 51 10.41 10.76 -5.02
CA ARG A 51 10.31 11.54 -3.78
C ARG A 51 9.40 12.76 -3.94
N SER A 52 9.57 13.52 -5.03
CA SER A 52 8.75 14.69 -5.31
C SER A 52 7.28 14.33 -5.51
N LEU A 53 7.01 13.21 -6.19
CA LEU A 53 5.66 12.71 -6.40
C LEU A 53 4.99 12.24 -5.10
N ALA A 54 5.75 11.62 -4.20
CA ALA A 54 5.26 11.22 -2.88
C ALA A 54 4.82 12.45 -2.06
N VAL A 55 5.65 13.50 -2.00
CA VAL A 55 5.32 14.76 -1.33
C VAL A 55 4.10 15.43 -1.97
N TYR A 56 4.07 15.52 -3.31
CA TYR A 56 2.94 16.08 -4.04
C TYR A 56 1.62 15.36 -3.70
N ARG A 57 1.61 14.03 -3.74
CA ARG A 57 0.43 13.21 -3.41
C ARG A 57 0.00 13.37 -1.96
N MET A 58 0.95 13.54 -1.05
CA MET A 58 0.68 13.73 0.38
C MET A 58 -0.14 15.01 0.63
N VAL A 59 0.19 16.11 -0.05
CA VAL A 59 -0.54 17.39 0.09
C VAL A 59 -2.01 17.26 -0.28
N PHE A 60 -2.36 16.36 -1.21
CA PHE A 60 -3.74 16.12 -1.65
C PHE A 60 -4.42 14.94 -0.94
N GLY A 61 -3.78 14.32 0.06
CA GLY A 61 -4.33 13.14 0.76
C GLY A 61 -4.46 11.91 -0.15
N GLN A 62 -3.71 11.85 -1.24
CA GLN A 62 -3.71 10.75 -2.23
C GLN A 62 -2.42 9.93 -2.16
N ASN A 63 -1.80 9.84 -0.99
CA ASN A 63 -0.58 9.08 -0.81
C ASN A 63 -0.85 7.58 -1.02
N ARG A 64 -0.08 6.96 -1.93
CA ARG A 64 0.04 5.50 -1.92
C ARG A 64 0.83 5.12 -0.67
N GLN A 65 0.36 4.12 0.07
CA GLN A 65 0.98 3.72 1.34
C GLN A 65 2.47 3.39 1.15
N GLU A 66 2.80 2.66 0.09
CA GLU A 66 4.18 2.31 -0.29
C GLU A 66 5.08 3.54 -0.52
N ASP A 67 4.58 4.55 -1.23
CA ASP A 67 5.34 5.76 -1.56
C ASP A 67 5.60 6.60 -0.30
N LEU A 68 4.60 6.70 0.59
CA LEU A 68 4.72 7.43 1.85
C LEU A 68 5.75 6.78 2.77
N VAL A 69 5.68 5.46 2.94
CA VAL A 69 6.64 4.71 3.77
C VAL A 69 8.04 4.86 3.21
N ALA A 70 8.23 4.60 1.91
CA ALA A 70 9.54 4.75 1.27
C ALA A 70 10.10 6.17 1.40
N TYR A 71 9.25 7.19 1.36
CA TYR A 71 9.65 8.58 1.58
C TYR A 71 10.10 8.81 3.03
N LEU A 72 9.28 8.46 4.01
CA LEU A 72 9.54 8.68 5.44
C LEU A 72 10.81 7.97 5.92
N LEU A 73 11.07 6.76 5.44
CA LEU A 73 12.26 5.99 5.79
C LEU A 73 13.58 6.68 5.43
N ASN A 74 13.58 7.65 4.51
CA ASN A 74 14.78 8.45 4.21
C ASN A 74 15.09 9.50 5.30
N TYR A 75 14.15 9.78 6.20
CA TYR A 75 14.23 10.85 7.20
C TYR A 75 14.16 10.36 8.65
N LEU A 76 13.88 9.07 8.86
CA LEU A 76 13.75 8.47 10.19
C LEU A 76 14.97 7.60 10.50
N SER A 77 15.50 7.71 11.72
CA SER A 77 16.48 6.75 12.21
C SER A 77 15.80 5.42 12.56
N PRO A 78 16.55 4.31 12.69
CA PRO A 78 15.99 3.04 13.14
C PRO A 78 15.22 3.13 14.46
N ALA A 79 15.69 3.96 15.41
CA ALA A 79 15.01 4.19 16.67
C ALA A 79 13.69 4.97 16.48
N ASP A 80 13.67 5.97 15.60
CA ASP A 80 12.45 6.74 15.30
C ASP A 80 11.41 5.88 14.59
N ILE A 81 11.83 4.97 13.70
CA ILE A 81 10.92 4.08 12.97
C ILE A 81 10.10 3.23 13.95
N GLU A 82 10.74 2.65 14.96
CA GLU A 82 10.04 1.83 15.96
C GLU A 82 8.99 2.65 16.72
N GLN A 83 9.36 3.84 17.17
CA GLN A 83 8.48 4.73 17.92
C GLN A 83 7.31 5.22 17.05
N VAL A 84 7.60 5.75 15.86
CA VAL A 84 6.61 6.27 14.91
C VAL A 84 5.63 5.17 14.49
N THR A 85 6.12 3.95 14.28
CA THR A 85 5.24 2.82 13.92
C THR A 85 4.27 2.50 15.05
N LYS A 86 4.71 2.52 16.32
CA LYS A 86 3.82 2.28 17.46
C LYS A 86 2.76 3.37 17.61
N GLU A 87 3.12 4.62 17.35
CA GLU A 87 2.22 5.77 17.54
C GLU A 87 1.23 5.96 16.38
N LEU A 88 1.66 5.74 15.14
CA LEU A 88 0.89 6.12 13.94
C LEU A 88 0.30 4.93 13.17
N ARG A 89 0.72 3.69 13.46
CA ARG A 89 0.13 2.51 12.80
C ARG A 89 -1.33 2.39 13.19
N ILE A 90 -2.20 2.37 12.19
CA ILE A 90 -3.58 1.94 12.35
C ILE A 90 -3.60 0.42 12.27
N ASP A 91 -4.02 -0.23 13.35
CA ASP A 91 -4.23 -1.67 13.34
C ASP A 91 -5.62 -1.99 12.83
N LEU A 92 -5.70 -2.68 11.70
CA LEU A 92 -6.94 -3.10 11.05
C LEU A 92 -7.19 -4.60 11.22
N GLU A 93 -6.40 -5.27 12.06
CA GLU A 93 -6.63 -6.66 12.41
C GLU A 93 -8.03 -6.83 13.02
N PRO A 94 -8.78 -7.88 12.64
CA PRO A 94 -10.09 -8.11 13.21
C PRO A 94 -9.94 -8.30 14.73
N PRO A 95 -10.87 -7.78 15.55
CA PRO A 95 -10.89 -8.09 16.97
C PRO A 95 -10.88 -9.60 17.13
N GLY A 96 -9.93 -10.13 17.90
CA GLY A 96 -9.78 -11.58 18.08
C GLY A 96 -11.14 -12.20 18.35
N LEU A 97 -11.47 -13.26 17.61
CA LEU A 97 -12.73 -14.00 17.74
C LEU A 97 -12.90 -14.40 19.21
N VAL A 98 -13.63 -13.58 19.98
CA VAL A 98 -14.11 -13.97 21.29
C VAL A 98 -15.05 -15.12 21.00
N ASP A 99 -14.67 -16.32 21.40
CA ASP A 99 -15.41 -17.54 21.15
C ASP A 99 -16.86 -17.42 21.67
N THR A 100 -17.77 -17.03 20.78
CA THR A 100 -19.20 -16.89 21.08
C THR A 100 -19.88 -18.25 21.22
N ALA A 101 -19.16 -19.37 21.02
CA ALA A 101 -19.75 -20.71 21.12
C ALA A 101 -20.07 -21.16 22.55
N SER A 102 -19.61 -20.43 23.59
CA SER A 102 -19.87 -20.80 24.99
C SER A 102 -21.14 -20.20 25.61
N ARG A 103 -21.98 -19.46 24.86
CA ARG A 103 -23.20 -18.80 25.40
C ARG A 103 -24.55 -19.45 25.04
N ILE A 104 -24.56 -20.62 24.41
CA ILE A 104 -25.81 -21.32 24.02
C ILE A 104 -26.04 -22.65 24.76
N HIS A 105 -25.46 -22.82 25.96
CA HIS A 105 -25.91 -23.84 26.93
C HIS A 105 -26.11 -23.19 28.29
N GLY A 106 -27.35 -22.72 28.51
CA GLY A 106 -27.90 -22.25 29.77
C GLY A 106 -29.41 -22.23 29.67
#